data_AF-U2MJS0-F1
#
_entry.id   AF-U2MJS0-F1
#
_cell.length_a   1.000
_cell.length_b   1.000
_cell.length_c   1.000
_cell.angle_alpha   90.00
_cell.angle_beta   90.00
_cell.angle_gamma   90.00
#
_symmetry.space_group_name_H-M   'P 1'
#
loop_
_entity.id
_entity.type
_entity.pdbx_description
1 polymer ?
#
loop_
_entity_poly.entity_id
_entity_poly.type
_entity_poly.pdbx_seq_one_letter_code
_entity_poly.pdbx_strand_id
1 'polypeptide(L)' 'MERKKINRLKVVLAEKGMTNKQLAEILDKDPAVISKWVTNVAQPNVEMFIQLAKILGVRVDDLLWIK' A
#
# COMPACT_ATOMS: atom_id res chain seq x y z
N MET A 1 -3.35 -19.25 11.03
CA MET A 1 -2.82 -19.05 9.66
C MET A 1 -1.81 -17.94 9.70
N GLU A 2 -0.60 -18.20 9.20
CA GLU A 2 0.43 -17.18 9.07
C GLU A 2 -0.02 -16.14 8.02
N ARG A 3 -0.06 -14.86 8.39
CA ARG A 3 -0.43 -13.79 7.45
C ARG A 3 0.73 -13.58 6.49
N LYS A 4 0.58 -14.02 5.24
CA LYS A 4 1.55 -13.74 4.18
C LYS A 4 1.71 -12.24 4.01
N LYS A 5 2.95 -11.76 4.14
CA LYS A 5 3.33 -10.37 3.89
C LYS A 5 3.54 -10.21 2.39
N ILE A 6 2.49 -9.84 1.66
CA ILE A 6 2.49 -9.84 0.19
C ILE A 6 2.80 -8.44 -0.34
N ASN A 7 2.31 -7.37 0.31
CA ASN A 7 2.46 -6.02 -0.23
C ASN A 7 3.80 -5.35 0.17
N ARG A 8 4.26 -4.48 -0.73
CA ARG A 8 5.50 -3.68 -0.64
C ARG A 8 5.24 -2.20 -0.35
N LEU A 9 4.02 -1.85 0.09
CA LEU A 9 3.58 -0.46 0.17
C LEU A 9 4.51 0.42 1.03
N LYS A 10 5.04 -0.13 2.13
CA LYS A 10 6.00 0.60 2.98
C LYS A 10 7.25 1.06 2.22
N VAL A 11 7.81 0.19 1.38
CA VAL A 11 9.03 0.48 0.62
C VAL A 11 8.73 1.51 -0.45
N VAL A 12 7.65 1.30 -1.21
CA VAL A 12 7.24 2.20 -2.29
C VAL A 12 6.86 3.59 -1.78
N LEU A 13 6.20 3.70 -0.62
CA LEU A 13 5.92 4.99 0.01
C LEU A 13 7.20 5.74 0.39
N ALA A 14 8.21 5.03 0.91
CA ALA A 14 9.49 5.62 1.23
C ALA A 14 10.24 6.10 -0.03
N GLU A 15 10.26 5.29 -1.09
CA GLU A 15 10.85 5.65 -2.39
C GLU A 15 10.18 6.87 -3.03
N LYS A 16 8.86 7.00 -2.85
CA LYS A 16 8.07 8.13 -3.37
C LYS A 16 8.03 9.34 -2.43
N GLY A 17 8.64 9.26 -1.24
CA GLY A 17 8.59 10.33 -0.24
C GLY A 17 7.17 10.66 0.25
N MET A 18 6.24 9.69 0.19
CA MET A 18 4.83 9.88 0.55
C MET A 18 4.54 9.33 1.94
N THR A 19 3.84 10.10 2.76
CA THR A 19 3.46 9.69 4.13
C THR A 19 2.13 8.93 4.16
N ASN A 20 1.92 8.12 5.20
CA ASN A 20 0.64 7.44 5.42
C ASN A 20 -0.53 8.41 5.52
N LYS A 21 -0.32 9.60 6.10
CA LYS A 21 -1.34 10.65 6.25
C LYS A 21 -1.76 11.19 4.89
N GLN A 22 -0.80 11.53 4.03
CA GLN A 22 -1.10 11.99 2.66
C GLN A 22 -1.86 10.94 1.86
N LEU A 23 -1.44 9.67 1.95
CA LEU A 23 -2.13 8.59 1.25
C LEU A 23 -3.57 8.39 1.78
N ALA A 24 -3.76 8.51 3.09
CA ALA A 24 -5.07 8.44 3.74
C ALA A 24 -6.01 9.55 3.25
N GLU A 25 -5.51 10.79 3.15
CA GLU A 25 -6.24 11.94 2.63
C GLU A 25 -6.61 11.75 1.15
N ILE A 26 -5.68 11.29 0.31
CA ILE A 26 -5.94 11.04 -1.13
C ILE A 26 -6.99 9.95 -1.34
N LEU A 27 -6.98 8.90 -0.52
CA LEU A 27 -7.89 7.77 -0.64
C LEU A 27 -9.22 7.97 0.09
N ASP A 28 -9.38 9.07 0.82
CA ASP A 28 -10.48 9.30 1.77
C ASP A 28 -10.68 8.09 2.70
N LYS A 29 -9.61 7.73 3.42
CA LYS A 29 -9.58 6.59 4.35
C LYS A 29 -9.00 6.96 5.69
N ASP A 30 -9.42 6.22 6.72
CA ASP A 30 -8.84 6.32 8.04
C ASP A 30 -7.33 5.97 8.01
N PRO A 31 -6.45 6.79 8.60
CA PRO A 31 -5.01 6.51 8.68
C PRO A 31 -4.65 5.13 9.26
N ALA A 32 -5.49 4.58 10.15
CA ALA A 32 -5.32 3.24 10.72
C ALA A 32 -5.47 2.14 9.66
N VAL A 33 -6.30 2.34 8.63
CA VAL A 33 -6.41 1.41 7.49
C VAL A 33 -5.10 1.39 6.69
N ILE A 34 -4.57 2.57 6.36
CA ILE A 34 -3.29 2.70 5.64
C ILE A 34 -2.16 2.08 6.47
N SER A 35 -2.11 2.36 7.77
CA SER A 35 -1.13 1.78 8.69
C SER A 35 -1.16 0.25 8.67
N LYS A 36 -2.36 -0.36 8.68
CA LYS A 36 -2.52 -1.82 8.59
C LYS A 36 -1.98 -2.38 7.28
N TRP A 37 -2.14 -1.67 6.15
CA TRP A 37 -1.57 -2.10 4.86
C TRP A 37 -0.05 -2.00 4.85
N VAL A 38 0.50 -0.86 5.27
CA VAL A 38 1.94 -0.59 5.34
C VAL A 38 2.66 -1.59 6.25
N THR A 39 2.02 -1.99 7.35
CA THR A 39 2.56 -3.00 8.29
C THR A 39 2.23 -4.44 7.90
N ASN A 40 1.57 -4.66 6.76
CA ASN A 40 1.09 -5.98 6.31
C ASN A 40 0.15 -6.69 7.31
N VAL A 41 -0.41 -5.97 8.29
CA VAL A 41 -1.44 -6.48 9.20
C VAL A 41 -2.71 -6.82 8.42
N ALA A 42 -3.07 -5.98 7.44
CA ALA A 42 -4.12 -6.26 6.47
C ALA A 42 -3.56 -6.09 5.05
N GLN A 43 -4.18 -6.75 4.08
CA GLN A 43 -3.83 -6.56 2.67
C GLN A 43 -4.89 -5.66 2.01
N PRO A 44 -4.47 -4.75 1.09
CA PRO A 44 -5.39 -4.15 0.14
C PRO A 44 -6.05 -5.24 -0.71
N ASN A 45 -7.27 -5.00 -1.17
CA ASN A 45 -7.86 -5.84 -2.23
C ASN A 45 -7.25 -5.48 -3.60
N VAL A 46 -7.56 -6.26 -4.63
CA VAL A 46 -7.00 -6.07 -5.99
C VAL A 46 -7.32 -4.68 -6.55
N GLU A 47 -8.56 -4.20 -6.39
CA GLU A 47 -8.97 -2.86 -6.84
C GLU A 47 -8.13 -1.77 -6.16
N MET A 48 -7.88 -1.90 -4.86
CA MET A 48 -7.06 -0.96 -4.11
C MET A 48 -5.60 -1.00 -4.55
N PHE A 49 -5.04 -2.16 -4.89
CA PHE A 49 -3.70 -2.23 -5.47
C PHE A 49 -3.60 -1.45 -6.79
N ILE A 50 -4.61 -1.55 -7.65
CA ILE A 50 -4.67 -0.78 -8.90
C ILE A 50 -4.73 0.73 -8.62
N GLN A 51 -5.53 1.15 -7.64
CA GLN A 51 -5.63 2.55 -7.24
C GLN A 51 -4.32 3.07 -6.64
N LEU A 52 -3.69 2.32 -5.75
CA LEU A 52 -2.39 2.63 -5.15
C LEU A 52 -1.31 2.79 -6.22
N ALA A 53 -1.26 1.89 -7.20
CA ALA A 53 -0.30 1.95 -8.30
C ALA A 53 -0.45 3.24 -9.12
N LYS A 54 -1.71 3.66 -9.39
CA LYS A 54 -2.00 4.93 -10.07
C LYS A 54 -1.56 6.15 -9.25
N ILE A 55 -1.89 6.20 -7.96
CA ILE A 55 -1.54 7.31 -7.05
C ILE A 55 -0.02 7.44 -6.92
N LEU A 56 0.69 6.31 -6.81
CA LEU A 56 2.12 6.27 -6.58
C LEU A 56 2.92 6.34 -7.90
N GLY A 57 2.26 6.27 -9.06
CA GLY A 57 2.92 6.25 -10.37
C GLY A 57 3.90 5.09 -10.50
N VAL A 58 3.44 3.88 -10.21
CA VAL A 58 4.18 2.61 -10.30
C VAL A 58 3.32 1.54 -10.98
N ARG A 59 3.90 0.40 -11.33
CA ARG A 59 3.14 -0.76 -11.79
C ARG A 59 2.54 -1.49 -10.59
N VAL A 60 1.45 -2.24 -10.82
CA VAL A 60 0.82 -3.02 -9.74
C VAL A 60 1.78 -4.10 -9.20
N ASP A 61 2.60 -4.70 -10.07
CA ASP A 61 3.64 -5.66 -9.68
C ASP A 61 4.72 -5.06 -8.76
N ASP A 62 4.99 -3.75 -8.85
CA ASP A 62 5.94 -3.08 -7.94
C ASP A 62 5.45 -3.09 -6.48
N LEU A 63 4.13 -3.20 -6.27
CA LEU A 63 3.51 -3.24 -4.95
C LEU A 63 3.49 -4.65 -4.32
N LEU A 64 4.00 -5.68 -4.99
CA LEU A 64 3.91 -7.08 -4.55
C LEU A 64 5.30 -7.72 -4.44
N TRP A 65 5.48 -8.58 -3.43
CA TRP A 65 6.64 -9.47 -3.37
C TRP A 65 6.45 -10.61 -4.36
N ILE A 66 7.18 -10.55 -5.48
CA ILE A 66 7.23 -11.60 -6.50
C ILE A 66 8.61 -12.26 -6.40
N LYS A 67 8.78 -13.14 -5.42
CA LYS A 67 9.93 -14.07 -5.30
C LYS A 67 9.53 -15.26 -4.46
#